data_AF-A0A829ADI9-F1
#
_entry.id   AF-A0A829ADI9-F1
#
_cell.length_a   1.000
_cell.length_b   1.000
_cell.length_c   1.000
_cell.angle_alpha   90.00
_cell.angle_beta   90.00
_cell.angle_gamma   90.00
#
_symmetry.space_group_name_H-M   'P 1'
#
loop_
_entity.id
_entity.type
_entity.pdbx_description
1 polymer ?
#
loop_
_entity_poly.entity_id
_entity_poly.type
_entity_poly.pdbx_seq_one_letter_code
_entity_poly.pdbx_strand_id
1 'polypeptide(L)'
;MYLKLKEMLSEYNLKLIYMEMEEPGFYYPKPRIVFLNEKLHEDSSEAFHLAHELGHFIASHFEYSALYDNSTTFHSKFEAEADRIAIMILLNIFIENELTDESQFKLENFMEFYSINNKLRTECFNVCQSYFKKKYSYAQ
;
A
#
# COMPACT_ATOMS: atom_id res chain seq x y z
N MET A 1 13.75 -3.60 -4.41
CA MET A 1 12.28 -3.38 -4.30
C MET A 1 11.78 -3.40 -2.86
N TYR A 2 12.01 -4.47 -2.09
CA TYR A 2 11.43 -4.65 -0.75
C TYR A 2 12.09 -3.91 0.43
N LEU A 3 13.28 -3.31 0.21
CA LEU A 3 14.09 -2.78 1.31
C LEU A 3 13.38 -1.64 2.04
N LYS A 4 12.78 -0.70 1.30
CA LYS A 4 12.12 0.47 1.90
C LYS A 4 10.84 0.11 2.68
N LEU A 5 10.09 -0.88 2.21
CA LEU A 5 8.96 -1.41 2.98
C LEU A 5 9.41 -2.13 4.26
N LYS A 6 10.55 -2.85 4.23
CA LYS A 6 11.18 -3.42 5.44
C LYS A 6 11.65 -2.35 6.41
N GLU A 7 12.22 -1.26 5.90
CA GLU A 7 12.63 -0.10 6.73
C GLU A 7 11.41 0.50 7.43
N MET A 8 10.31 0.74 6.69
CA MET A 8 9.06 1.23 7.28
C MET A 8 8.50 0.30 8.37
N LEU A 9 8.51 -1.02 8.13
CA LEU A 9 8.11 -2.00 9.16
C LEU A 9 8.98 -1.86 10.42
N SER A 10 10.29 -1.73 10.26
CA SER A 10 11.22 -1.54 11.38
C SER A 10 10.97 -0.22 12.11
N GLU A 11 10.78 0.88 11.39
CA GLU A 11 10.49 2.21 11.96
C GLU A 11 9.19 2.22 12.78
N TYR A 12 8.16 1.52 12.30
CA TYR A 12 6.88 1.38 12.99
C TYR A 12 6.86 0.28 14.06
N ASN A 13 7.98 -0.43 14.25
CA ASN A 13 8.10 -1.58 15.14
C ASN A 13 7.01 -2.64 14.86
N LEU A 14 6.81 -2.92 13.56
CA LEU A 14 5.92 -3.95 13.04
C LEU A 14 6.75 -5.17 12.63
N LYS A 15 6.24 -6.36 12.95
CA LYS A 15 6.81 -7.62 12.45
C LYS A 15 6.05 -8.06 11.21
N LEU A 16 6.75 -8.71 10.30
CA LEU A 16 6.14 -9.38 9.17
C LEU A 16 6.26 -10.90 9.34
N ILE A 17 5.14 -11.61 9.14
CA ILE A 17 5.09 -13.07 9.15
C ILE A 17 4.34 -13.54 7.92
N TYR A 18 4.89 -14.53 7.22
CA TYR A 18 4.18 -15.25 6.17
C TYR A 18 3.56 -16.51 6.74
N MET A 19 2.33 -16.82 6.34
CA MET A 19 1.66 -18.07 6.69
C MET A 19 0.66 -18.48 5.62
N GLU A 20 0.32 -19.76 5.59
CA GLU A 20 -0.78 -20.27 4.78
C GLU A 20 -2.11 -19.69 5.27
N MET A 21 -2.86 -19.05 4.35
CA MET A 21 -4.18 -18.50 4.60
C MET A 21 -4.95 -18.36 3.27
N GLU A 22 -6.25 -18.06 3.34
CA GLU A 22 -7.06 -17.78 2.14
C GLU A 22 -6.89 -16.33 1.66
N GLU A 23 -6.87 -15.38 2.61
CA GLU A 23 -6.73 -13.96 2.32
C GLU A 23 -5.31 -13.58 1.88
N PRO A 24 -5.10 -12.44 1.20
CA PRO A 24 -3.76 -11.99 0.85
C PRO A 24 -2.92 -11.54 2.05
N GLY A 25 -3.56 -10.96 3.06
CA GLY A 25 -2.89 -10.45 4.25
C GLY A 25 -3.86 -9.83 5.24
N PHE A 26 -3.36 -9.51 6.43
CA PHE A 26 -4.05 -8.68 7.41
C PHE A 26 -3.07 -8.13 8.45
N TYR A 27 -3.34 -6.92 8.95
CA TYR A 27 -2.64 -6.35 10.09
C TYR A 27 -3.28 -6.77 11.42
N TYR A 28 -2.48 -7.35 12.33
CA TYR A 28 -2.88 -7.72 13.68
C TYR A 28 -2.37 -6.71 14.73
N PRO A 29 -3.23 -5.83 15.28
CA PRO A 29 -2.79 -4.62 15.99
C PRO A 29 -2.12 -4.88 17.34
N LYS A 30 -2.65 -5.83 18.13
CA LYS A 30 -2.18 -6.08 19.50
C LYS A 30 -0.70 -6.51 19.55
N PRO A 31 -0.27 -7.53 18.80
CA PRO A 31 1.14 -7.90 18.76
C PRO A 31 1.96 -7.11 17.73
N ARG A 32 1.33 -6.18 16.98
CA ARG A 32 1.97 -5.37 15.94
C ARG A 32 2.60 -6.22 14.84
N ILE A 33 1.80 -7.11 14.27
CA ILE A 33 2.26 -8.06 13.24
C ILE A 33 1.44 -7.84 11.97
N VAL A 34 2.11 -7.68 10.84
CA VAL A 34 1.51 -7.83 9.52
C VAL A 34 1.65 -9.29 9.11
N PHE A 35 0.54 -9.93 8.80
CA PHE A 35 0.52 -11.26 8.21
C PHE A 35 0.32 -11.13 6.70
N LEU A 36 1.12 -11.85 5.92
CA LEU A 36 0.90 -12.03 4.48
C LEU A 36 0.74 -13.51 4.16
N ASN A 37 -0.02 -13.79 3.10
CA ASN A 37 -0.12 -15.12 2.55
C ASN A 37 1.26 -15.58 2.08
N GLU A 38 1.69 -16.78 2.48
CA GLU A 38 2.98 -17.32 2.06
C GLU A 38 3.14 -17.45 0.54
N LYS A 39 2.03 -17.56 -0.20
CA LYS A 39 2.02 -17.59 -1.66
C LYS A 39 2.45 -16.26 -2.29
N LEU A 40 2.41 -15.17 -1.53
CA LEU A 40 2.90 -13.86 -1.97
C LEU A 40 4.40 -13.71 -1.76
N HIS A 41 5.06 -14.60 -1.02
CA HIS A 41 6.49 -14.45 -0.76
C HIS A 41 7.28 -14.49 -2.08
N GLU A 42 8.02 -13.42 -2.36
CA GLU A 42 8.78 -13.19 -3.60
C GLU A 42 7.90 -12.98 -4.85
N ASP A 43 6.58 -12.88 -4.70
CA ASP A 43 5.67 -12.50 -5.79
C ASP A 43 5.73 -10.98 -6.05
N SER A 44 5.53 -10.57 -7.30
CA SER A 44 5.58 -9.16 -7.67
C SER A 44 4.47 -8.32 -7.03
N SER A 45 3.34 -8.93 -6.65
CA SER A 45 2.24 -8.28 -5.92
C SER A 45 2.46 -8.18 -4.41
N GLU A 46 3.50 -8.82 -3.86
CA GLU A 46 3.81 -8.82 -2.43
C GLU A 46 3.93 -7.40 -1.86
N ALA A 47 4.63 -6.54 -2.60
CA ALA A 47 4.86 -5.15 -2.19
C ALA A 47 3.54 -4.37 -2.07
N PHE A 48 2.58 -4.64 -2.96
CA PHE A 48 1.26 -4.03 -2.90
C PHE A 48 0.48 -4.49 -1.66
N HIS A 49 0.42 -5.80 -1.42
CA HIS A 49 -0.28 -6.34 -0.25
C HIS A 49 0.36 -5.88 1.06
N LEU A 50 1.68 -5.84 1.16
CA LEU A 50 2.34 -5.26 2.34
C LEU A 50 2.01 -3.78 2.53
N ALA A 51 2.07 -2.99 1.45
CA ALA A 51 1.76 -1.56 1.52
C ALA A 51 0.29 -1.31 1.89
N HIS A 52 -0.62 -2.20 1.50
CA HIS A 52 -2.04 -2.18 1.88
C HIS A 52 -2.21 -2.41 3.40
N GLU A 53 -1.55 -3.41 3.97
CA GLU A 53 -1.59 -3.64 5.43
C GLU A 53 -0.95 -2.49 6.22
N LEU A 54 0.14 -1.91 5.70
CA LEU A 54 0.70 -0.68 6.25
C LEU A 54 -0.30 0.48 6.16
N GLY A 55 -1.12 0.54 5.12
CA GLY A 55 -2.22 1.48 4.98
C GLY A 55 -3.21 1.40 6.13
N HIS A 56 -3.66 0.20 6.50
CA HIS A 56 -4.53 -0.01 7.67
C HIS A 56 -3.89 0.46 8.97
N PHE A 57 -2.58 0.21 9.14
CA PHE A 57 -1.84 0.68 10.30
C PHE A 57 -1.74 2.21 10.34
N ILE A 58 -1.32 2.85 9.25
CA ILE A 58 -1.12 4.31 9.16
C ILE A 58 -2.43 5.06 9.37
N ALA A 59 -3.53 4.59 8.79
CA ALA A 59 -4.86 5.17 8.96
C ALA A 59 -5.49 4.86 10.32
N SER A 60 -4.82 4.05 11.17
CA SER A 60 -5.33 3.64 12.48
C SER A 60 -6.72 2.97 12.42
N HIS A 61 -7.01 2.23 11.33
CA HIS A 61 -8.31 1.56 11.14
C HIS A 61 -8.66 0.60 12.28
N PHE A 62 -7.64 0.04 12.95
CA PHE A 62 -7.81 -0.84 14.10
C PHE A 62 -8.51 -0.19 15.30
N GLU A 63 -8.47 1.14 15.44
CA GLU A 63 -9.18 1.86 16.51
C GLU A 63 -10.70 1.83 16.31
N TYR A 64 -11.14 1.52 15.08
CA TYR A 64 -12.54 1.49 14.67
C TYR A 64 -13.02 0.07 14.34
N SER A 65 -12.38 -0.96 14.89
CA SER A 65 -12.69 -2.37 14.59
C SER A 65 -14.18 -2.72 14.79
N ALA A 66 -14.83 -2.14 15.80
CA ALA A 66 -16.26 -2.33 16.05
C ALA A 66 -17.17 -1.77 14.93
N LEU A 67 -16.72 -0.79 14.15
CA LEU A 67 -17.44 -0.26 12.99
C LEU A 67 -17.13 -1.05 11.72
N TYR A 68 -15.89 -1.55 11.59
CA TYR A 68 -15.46 -2.40 10.49
C TYR A 68 -16.26 -3.71 10.43
N ASP A 69 -16.41 -4.39 11.57
CA ASP A 69 -17.07 -5.69 11.64
C ASP A 69 -18.60 -5.62 11.43
N ASN A 70 -19.20 -4.47 11.70
CA ASN A 70 -20.66 -4.30 11.77
C ASN A 70 -21.26 -3.46 10.62
N SER A 71 -20.43 -2.93 9.71
CA SER A 71 -20.92 -2.09 8.62
C SER A 71 -20.11 -2.27 7.33
N THR A 72 -20.77 -2.84 6.32
CA THR A 72 -20.24 -2.99 4.96
C THR A 72 -19.77 -1.66 4.37
N THR A 73 -20.44 -0.54 4.69
CA THR A 73 -20.05 0.78 4.18
C THR A 73 -18.75 1.28 4.81
N PHE A 74 -18.53 1.08 6.11
CA PHE A 74 -17.28 1.47 6.75
C PHE A 74 -16.14 0.56 6.33
N HIS A 75 -16.39 -0.75 6.21
CA HIS A 75 -15.46 -1.72 5.66
C HIS A 75 -14.96 -1.27 4.28
N SER A 76 -15.86 -1.06 3.30
CA SER A 76 -15.45 -0.61 1.96
C SER A 76 -14.70 0.73 1.93
N LYS A 77 -14.97 1.63 2.89
CA LYS A 77 -14.23 2.90 3.01
C LYS A 77 -12.81 2.68 3.50
N PHE A 78 -12.62 1.84 4.51
CA PHE A 78 -11.31 1.52 5.07
C PHE A 78 -10.44 0.77 4.06
N GLU A 79 -10.99 -0.20 3.34
CA GLU A 79 -10.28 -0.88 2.23
C GLU A 79 -9.83 0.12 1.16
N ALA A 80 -10.74 1.00 0.73
CA ALA A 80 -10.42 2.02 -0.28
C ALA A 80 -9.41 3.07 0.22
N GLU A 81 -9.37 3.36 1.52
CA GLU A 81 -8.37 4.23 2.13
C GLU A 81 -7.01 3.54 2.25
N ALA A 82 -6.98 2.26 2.64
CA ALA A 82 -5.78 1.44 2.66
C ALA A 82 -5.16 1.32 1.26
N ASP A 83 -5.96 1.08 0.22
CA ASP A 83 -5.50 1.07 -1.17
C ASP A 83 -4.85 2.39 -1.59
N ARG A 84 -5.45 3.53 -1.22
CA ARG A 84 -4.89 4.87 -1.52
C ARG A 84 -3.53 5.07 -0.87
N ILE A 85 -3.41 4.69 0.40
CA ILE A 85 -2.15 4.81 1.15
C ILE A 85 -1.11 3.87 0.55
N ALA A 86 -1.48 2.64 0.21
CA ALA A 86 -0.59 1.68 -0.45
C ALA A 86 -0.02 2.21 -1.76
N ILE A 87 -0.89 2.72 -2.63
CA ILE A 87 -0.50 3.33 -3.91
C ILE A 87 0.45 4.51 -3.67
N MET A 88 0.17 5.36 -2.67
CA MET A 88 1.02 6.50 -2.34
C MET A 88 2.41 6.07 -1.85
N ILE A 89 2.49 5.06 -0.97
CA ILE A 89 3.76 4.51 -0.48
C ILE A 89 4.58 3.98 -1.66
N LEU A 90 3.98 3.11 -2.48
CA LEU A 90 4.65 2.49 -3.60
C LEU A 90 5.06 3.49 -4.68
N LEU A 91 4.25 4.52 -4.93
CA LEU A 91 4.58 5.60 -5.86
C LEU A 91 5.84 6.34 -5.43
N ASN A 92 5.95 6.70 -4.14
CA ASN A 92 7.16 7.34 -3.62
C ASN A 92 8.39 6.45 -3.79
N ILE A 93 8.28 5.16 -3.41
CA ILE A 93 9.38 4.20 -3.56
C ILE A 93 9.79 4.05 -5.03
N PHE A 94 8.82 4.00 -5.95
CA PHE A 94 9.07 3.86 -7.38
C PHE A 94 9.78 5.07 -7.96
N ILE A 95 9.33 6.28 -7.63
CA ILE A 95 9.94 7.51 -8.10
C ILE A 95 11.39 7.62 -7.61
N GLU A 96 11.64 7.28 -6.34
CA GLU A 96 12.97 7.40 -5.74
C GLU A 96 13.97 6.37 -6.27
N ASN A 97 13.52 5.15 -6.59
CA ASN A 97 14.42 4.04 -6.92
C ASN A 97 14.51 3.73 -8.41
N GLU A 98 13.42 3.94 -9.16
CA GLU A 98 13.29 3.45 -10.54
C GLU A 98 13.33 4.58 -11.57
N LEU A 99 13.11 5.83 -11.16
CA LEU A 99 13.12 6.98 -12.06
C LEU A 99 14.35 7.85 -11.86
N THR A 100 15.01 8.19 -12.96
CA THR A 100 16.03 9.26 -12.97
C THR A 100 15.42 10.64 -13.09
N ASP A 101 14.23 10.72 -13.70
CA ASP A 101 13.47 11.95 -13.92
C ASP A 101 11.97 11.62 -13.87
N GLU A 102 11.19 12.44 -13.15
CA GLU A 102 9.76 12.22 -12.95
C GLU A 102 8.93 12.26 -14.24
N SER A 103 9.38 12.97 -15.28
CA SER A 103 8.70 13.00 -16.58
C SER A 103 8.71 11.63 -17.28
N GLN A 104 9.55 10.70 -16.83
CA GLN A 104 9.59 9.31 -17.31
C GLN A 104 8.45 8.46 -16.74
N PHE A 105 7.75 8.95 -15.70
CA PHE A 105 6.68 8.20 -15.05
C PHE A 105 5.57 7.86 -16.05
N LYS A 106 5.23 6.56 -16.09
CA LYS A 106 4.07 6.04 -16.82
C LYS A 106 3.26 5.18 -15.85
N LEU A 107 1.95 5.44 -15.80
CA LEU A 107 1.03 4.75 -14.91
C LEU A 107 1.07 3.24 -15.13
N GLU A 108 1.10 2.81 -16.39
CA GLU A 108 1.13 1.40 -16.79
C GLU A 108 2.37 0.70 -16.25
N ASN A 109 3.55 1.31 -16.40
CA ASN A 109 4.80 0.75 -15.90
C ASN A 109 4.79 0.62 -14.37
N PHE A 110 4.27 1.62 -13.66
CA PHE A 110 4.14 1.59 -12.21
C PHE A 110 3.20 0.47 -11.74
N MET A 111 2.03 0.34 -12.37
CA MET A 111 1.07 -0.72 -12.04
C MET A 111 1.61 -2.11 -12.36
N GLU A 112 2.29 -2.28 -13.50
CA GLU A 112 2.91 -3.55 -13.90
C GLU A 112 4.03 -3.95 -12.94
N PHE A 113 4.90 -2.99 -12.58
CA PHE A 113 6.04 -3.22 -11.70
C PHE A 113 5.65 -3.80 -10.34
N TYR A 114 4.56 -3.32 -9.75
CA TYR A 114 4.03 -3.85 -8.47
C TYR A 114 2.87 -4.83 -8.64
N SER A 115 2.58 -5.25 -9.87
CA SER A 115 1.44 -6.14 -10.19
C SER A 115 0.12 -5.69 -9.56
N ILE A 116 -0.14 -4.37 -9.57
CA ILE A 116 -1.35 -3.79 -9.01
C ILE A 116 -2.55 -4.21 -9.84
N ASN A 117 -3.58 -4.73 -9.19
CA ASN A 117 -4.78 -5.20 -9.86
C ASN A 117 -5.42 -4.07 -10.70
N ASN A 118 -5.77 -4.36 -11.96
CA ASN A 118 -6.35 -3.39 -12.87
C ASN A 118 -7.68 -2.77 -12.38
N LYS A 119 -8.38 -3.42 -11.44
CA LYS A 119 -9.55 -2.83 -10.75
C LYS A 119 -9.20 -1.51 -10.05
N LEU A 120 -7.95 -1.33 -9.61
CA LEU A 120 -7.47 -0.12 -8.94
C LEU A 120 -6.90 0.94 -9.90
N ARG A 121 -6.98 0.75 -11.22
CA ARG A 121 -6.39 1.67 -12.21
C ARG A 121 -6.85 3.11 -12.02
N THR A 122 -8.15 3.32 -11.78
CA THR A 122 -8.71 4.65 -11.55
C THR A 122 -8.14 5.30 -10.29
N GLU A 123 -8.00 4.53 -9.21
CA GLU A 123 -7.41 5.03 -7.96
C GLU A 123 -5.93 5.35 -8.14
N CYS A 124 -5.18 4.48 -8.83
CA CYS A 124 -3.78 4.73 -9.18
C CYS A 124 -3.63 6.03 -9.97
N PHE A 125 -4.46 6.25 -10.99
CA PHE A 125 -4.47 7.48 -11.77
C PHE A 125 -4.71 8.71 -10.88
N ASN A 126 -5.72 8.65 -10.00
CA ASN A 126 -6.09 9.77 -9.14
C ASN A 126 -4.97 10.13 -8.14
N VAL A 127 -4.39 9.12 -7.48
CA VAL A 127 -3.30 9.29 -6.52
C VAL A 127 -2.06 9.86 -7.23
N CYS A 128 -1.64 9.27 -8.36
CA CYS A 128 -0.47 9.73 -9.11
C CYS A 128 -0.67 11.16 -9.62
N GLN A 129 -1.82 11.47 -10.21
CA GLN A 129 -2.11 12.82 -10.69
C GLN A 129 -2.07 13.84 -9.55
N SER A 130 -2.64 13.51 -8.39
CA SER A 130 -2.65 14.37 -7.21
C SER A 130 -1.24 14.60 -6.66
N TYR A 131 -0.42 13.56 -6.65
CA TYR A 131 0.99 13.62 -6.22
C TYR A 131 1.78 14.62 -7.05
N PHE A 132 1.79 14.44 -8.38
CA PHE A 132 2.56 15.32 -9.26
C PHE A 132 2.00 16.76 -9.25
N LYS A 133 0.68 16.95 -9.25
CA LYS A 133 0.08 18.30 -9.14
C LYS A 133 0.52 19.04 -7.88
N LYS A 134 0.48 18.39 -6.72
CA LYS A 134 0.90 19.00 -5.45
C LYS A 134 2.37 19.39 -5.49
N LYS A 135 3.24 18.50 -6.00
CA LYS A 135 4.69 18.75 -6.08
C LYS A 135 5.03 20.01 -6.89
N TYR A 136 4.39 20.20 -8.04
CA TYR A 136 4.62 21.38 -8.88
C TYR A 136 3.90 22.66 -8.38
N SER A 137 2.91 22.55 -7.50
CA SER A 137 2.25 23.73 -6.90
C SER A 137 3.08 24.42 -5.81
N TYR A 138 4.03 23.74 -5.19
CA TYR A 138 4.93 24.31 -4.17
C TYR A 138 6.29 24.76 -4.73
N ALA A 139 6.50 24.65 -6.04
CA ALA A 139 7.74 25.01 -6.73
C ALA A 139 7.68 26.40 -7.42
N GLN A 140 6.65 27.21 -7.13
CA GLN A 140 6.48 28.60 -7.59
C GLN A 140 6.72 29.60 -6.47
#